data_AF-C7RCW6-F1
#
_entry.id   AF-C7RCW6-F1
#
_cell.length_a   1.000
_cell.length_b   1.000
_cell.length_c   1.000
_cell.angle_alpha   90.00
_cell.angle_beta   90.00
_cell.angle_gamma   90.00
#
_symmetry.space_group_name_H-M   'P 1'
#
loop_
_entity.id
_entity.type
_entity.pdbx_description
1 polymer ?
#
loop_
_entity_poly.entity_id
_entity_poly.type
_entity_poly.pdbx_seq_one_letter_code
_entity_poly.pdbx_strand_id
1 'polypeptide(L)'
;MKQGCSTYLINDISNTAVSQDSDNQTAMLSIETQALSPIAVEESKAPSWDRPWIGPLLKDTLFTVSSGDESTIHQSPNHQLKTYLLLDAAQVSALEGVFSLAKAEDLGVLCLLGGEARKDLKDYAPYLINLTLSQQQLEEGDIPSFHRDVFIRYWGKHCGIFLHSYADLNTVARHCKKFIKLKDEQDQWFFFRFYDPRVAQDYFRWMENDGVRIAKWFGIKQGKPLIQSLIFEADAGQSFTRIEAKNYEQLNDHSPIGLTKVELGWMQQSRWQRTKKAIYQSLQQELSEEPFLQSKLERQLVGGWCEEALRHDYTTERAIYDYAYSHALAHHFELDLAEVNDYLAAKDDSDVEKAKELQQILLNAINTYRMNQQEE
;
A
#
# COMPACT_ATOMS: atom_id res chain seq x y z
N MET A 1 0.00 -6.46 -31.87
CA MET A 1 -1.32 -6.86 -31.32
C MET A 1 -1.70 -5.82 -30.28
N LYS A 2 -2.51 -4.85 -30.69
CA LYS A 2 -3.03 -3.77 -29.85
C LYS A 2 -4.04 -4.37 -28.86
N GLN A 3 -3.75 -4.34 -27.56
CA GLN A 3 -4.76 -4.57 -26.52
C GLN A 3 -5.33 -3.22 -26.11
N GLY A 4 -6.66 -3.14 -26.12
CA GLY A 4 -7.43 -1.91 -26.14
C GLY A 4 -7.25 -1.08 -24.88
N CYS A 5 -6.89 0.19 -25.11
CA CYS A 5 -7.20 1.29 -24.21
C CYS A 5 -8.73 1.35 -24.07
N SER A 6 -9.26 0.92 -22.93
CA SER A 6 -10.67 1.13 -22.61
C SER A 6 -10.79 2.52 -22.02
N THR A 7 -11.16 3.48 -22.86
CA THR A 7 -11.62 4.81 -22.48
C THR A 7 -12.82 4.67 -21.55
N TYR A 8 -12.62 4.77 -20.24
CA TYR A 8 -13.72 4.96 -19.30
C TYR A 8 -13.90 6.46 -19.11
N LEU A 9 -14.98 6.97 -19.71
CA LEU A 9 -15.48 8.31 -19.47
C LEU A 9 -15.61 8.53 -17.96
N ILE A 10 -14.94 9.56 -17.47
CA ILE A 10 -15.08 10.10 -16.12
C ILE A 10 -16.50 10.64 -16.02
N ASN A 11 -17.42 9.81 -15.52
CA ASN A 11 -18.70 10.30 -15.04
C ASN A 11 -18.50 10.68 -13.58
N ASP A 12 -18.65 11.97 -13.29
CA ASP A 12 -18.81 12.50 -11.95
C ASP A 12 -19.85 11.65 -11.21
N ILE A 13 -19.40 10.84 -10.25
CA ILE A 13 -20.28 10.22 -9.28
C ILE A 13 -20.75 11.35 -8.39
N SER A 14 -21.86 11.95 -8.80
CA SER A 14 -22.66 12.83 -7.97
C SER A 14 -22.93 12.09 -6.66
N ASN A 15 -22.55 12.69 -5.55
CA ASN A 15 -22.94 12.27 -4.21
C ASN A 15 -24.47 12.13 -4.17
N THR A 16 -24.99 10.92 -4.37
CA THR A 16 -26.33 10.59 -3.91
C THR A 16 -26.27 10.58 -2.40
N ALA A 17 -26.75 11.67 -1.81
CA ALA A 17 -27.05 11.79 -0.40
C ALA A 17 -27.91 10.59 0.00
N VAL A 18 -27.31 9.67 0.74
CA VAL A 18 -28.04 8.68 1.53
C VAL A 18 -28.72 9.47 2.64
N SER A 19 -30.05 9.36 2.66
CA SER A 19 -30.92 9.89 3.70
C SER A 19 -30.34 9.60 5.09
N GLN A 20 -30.15 10.67 5.86
CA GLN A 20 -29.85 10.60 7.29
C GLN A 20 -31.09 10.09 8.03
N ASP A 21 -31.24 8.76 8.11
CA ASP A 21 -31.89 8.14 9.27
C ASP A 21 -30.78 7.76 10.25
N SER A 22 -30.68 8.54 11.31
CA SER A 22 -29.79 8.33 12.44
C SER A 22 -30.31 7.18 13.31
N ASP A 23 -30.24 5.96 12.79
CA ASP A 23 -30.28 4.76 13.61
C ASP A 23 -28.83 4.37 13.95
N ASN A 24 -28.62 4.08 15.23
CA ASN A 24 -27.35 3.81 15.89
C ASN A 24 -26.65 2.56 15.32
N GLN A 25 -26.11 2.63 14.09
CA GLN A 25 -25.30 1.56 13.52
C GLN A 25 -24.01 1.46 14.31
N THR A 26 -23.88 0.38 15.07
CA THR A 26 -22.67 0.09 15.83
C THR A 26 -21.55 -0.27 14.86
N ALA A 27 -20.42 0.46 14.91
CA ALA A 27 -19.29 0.22 14.01
C ALA A 27 -18.83 -1.24 14.02
N MET A 28 -18.61 -1.82 12.84
CA MET A 28 -18.22 -3.22 12.67
C MET A 28 -16.71 -3.42 12.61
N LEU A 29 -15.94 -2.34 12.45
CA LEU A 29 -14.48 -2.31 12.61
C LEU A 29 -14.09 -1.31 13.70
N SER A 30 -13.02 -1.62 14.44
CA SER A 30 -12.19 -0.59 15.08
C SER A 30 -10.99 -0.34 14.17
N ILE A 31 -10.72 0.93 13.86
CA ILE A 31 -9.56 1.37 13.07
C ILE A 31 -8.83 2.42 13.89
N GLU A 32 -7.67 2.06 14.43
CA GLU A 32 -6.88 2.91 15.30
C GLU A 32 -5.52 3.17 14.66
N THR A 33 -5.16 4.44 14.49
CA THR A 33 -3.82 4.84 14.02
C THR A 33 -3.06 5.47 15.17
N GLN A 34 -1.86 4.96 15.44
CA GLN A 34 -1.01 5.41 16.55
C GLN A 34 0.36 5.82 16.03
N ALA A 35 0.83 6.99 16.46
CA ALA A 35 2.15 7.49 16.14
C ALA A 35 3.24 6.69 16.88
N LEU A 36 4.38 6.50 16.22
CA LEU A 36 5.55 5.82 16.76
C LEU A 36 6.65 6.84 17.06
N SER A 37 7.32 6.64 18.18
CA SER A 37 8.57 7.32 18.45
C SER A 37 9.69 6.75 17.58
N PRO A 38 10.59 7.57 17.02
CA PRO A 38 11.76 7.09 16.30
C PRO A 38 12.61 6.15 17.16
N ILE A 39 13.15 5.09 16.54
CA ILE A 39 14.07 4.17 17.19
C ILE A 39 15.49 4.70 16.98
N ALA A 40 16.22 5.00 18.06
CA ALA A 40 17.60 5.48 18.00
C ALA A 40 18.58 4.33 17.68
N VAL A 41 18.56 3.82 16.44
CA VAL A 41 19.40 2.68 16.01
C VAL A 41 20.84 3.12 15.71
N GLU A 42 21.03 4.28 15.08
CA GLU A 42 22.33 4.74 14.57
C GLU A 42 23.21 5.40 15.65
N GLU A 43 22.60 5.92 16.71
CA GLU A 43 23.31 6.61 17.80
C GLU A 43 23.82 5.64 18.90
N SER A 44 23.45 4.36 18.82
CA SER A 44 23.80 3.37 19.84
C SER A 44 25.19 2.78 19.62
N LYS A 45 26.08 2.98 20.61
CA LYS A 45 27.40 2.32 20.68
C LYS A 45 27.31 0.82 21.03
N ALA A 46 26.12 0.30 21.30
CA ALA A 46 25.93 -1.11 21.63
C ALA A 46 26.19 -2.02 20.40
N PRO A 47 26.58 -3.29 20.61
CA PRO A 47 26.63 -4.28 19.54
C PRO A 47 25.28 -4.49 18.87
N SER A 48 25.24 -4.93 17.61
CA SER A 48 24.01 -5.03 16.80
C SER A 48 22.91 -5.90 17.41
N TRP A 49 23.27 -6.92 18.21
CA TRP A 49 22.32 -7.78 18.92
C TRP A 49 21.70 -7.12 20.17
N ASP A 50 22.31 -6.08 20.72
CA ASP A 50 21.83 -5.38 21.91
C ASP A 50 21.15 -4.03 21.58
N ARG A 51 21.13 -3.66 20.28
CA ARG A 51 20.43 -2.46 19.83
C ARG A 51 18.91 -2.66 19.84
N PRO A 52 18.13 -1.60 20.16
CA PRO A 52 16.70 -1.59 19.93
C PRO A 52 16.39 -1.88 18.46
N TRP A 53 15.49 -2.84 18.23
CA TRP A 53 15.07 -3.25 16.88
C TRP A 53 13.61 -2.88 16.58
N ILE A 54 12.85 -2.49 17.61
CA ILE A 54 11.44 -2.12 17.52
C ILE A 54 11.11 -1.14 18.65
N GLY A 55 10.21 -0.19 18.39
CA GLY A 55 9.71 0.72 19.42
C GLY A 55 8.78 0.00 20.40
N PRO A 56 8.73 0.40 21.68
CA PRO A 56 7.98 -0.32 22.71
C PRO A 56 6.48 -0.45 22.38
N LEU A 57 5.84 0.62 21.91
CA LEU A 57 4.42 0.59 21.55
C LEU A 57 4.09 -0.45 20.46
N LEU A 58 4.92 -0.52 19.41
CA LEU A 58 4.73 -1.48 18.33
C LEU A 58 5.09 -2.91 18.78
N LYS A 59 6.15 -3.04 19.60
CA LYS A 59 6.54 -4.32 20.21
C LYS A 59 5.38 -4.91 21.01
N ASP A 60 4.78 -4.08 21.87
CA ASP A 60 3.68 -4.51 22.71
C ASP A 60 2.45 -4.83 21.87
N THR A 61 2.15 -4.00 20.88
CA THR A 61 1.03 -4.25 19.97
C THR A 61 1.17 -5.59 19.21
N LEU A 62 2.37 -5.92 18.75
CA LEU A 62 2.62 -7.11 17.92
C LEU A 62 2.96 -8.38 18.70
N PHE A 63 3.48 -8.28 19.91
CA PHE A 63 4.03 -9.43 20.62
C PHE A 63 3.56 -9.54 22.08
N THR A 64 2.79 -8.59 22.61
CA THR A 64 2.22 -8.78 23.95
C THR A 64 1.21 -9.90 23.89
N VAL A 65 1.56 -10.98 24.60
CA VAL A 65 0.66 -12.06 24.95
C VAL A 65 -0.47 -11.42 25.76
N SER A 66 -1.71 -11.43 25.25
CA SER A 66 -2.84 -11.35 26.16
C SER A 66 -2.66 -12.52 27.11
N SER A 67 -2.25 -12.24 28.35
CA SER A 67 -2.43 -13.12 29.48
C SER A 67 -3.94 -13.34 29.60
N GLY A 68 -4.46 -14.25 28.77
CA GLY A 68 -5.77 -14.82 28.98
C GLY A 68 -5.77 -15.31 30.41
N ASP A 69 -6.80 -14.90 31.15
CA ASP A 69 -7.01 -15.19 32.57
C ASP A 69 -6.20 -16.40 33.04
N GLU A 70 -5.33 -16.21 34.03
CA GLU A 70 -4.52 -17.27 34.65
C GLU A 70 -5.37 -18.48 35.12
N SER A 71 -6.70 -18.32 35.18
CA SER A 71 -7.68 -19.38 35.42
C SER A 71 -7.86 -20.41 34.29
N THR A 72 -7.28 -20.20 33.09
CA THR A 72 -7.43 -21.13 31.93
C THR A 72 -6.13 -21.79 31.45
N ILE A 73 -5.01 -21.66 32.19
CA ILE A 73 -3.69 -22.20 31.85
C ILE A 73 -3.66 -23.75 31.66
N HIS A 74 -4.74 -24.45 32.02
CA HIS A 74 -4.87 -25.89 31.77
C HIS A 74 -5.47 -26.28 30.39
N GLN A 75 -5.71 -25.35 29.46
CA GLN A 75 -6.22 -25.71 28.13
C GLN A 75 -5.22 -25.45 27.00
N SER A 76 -4.45 -26.51 26.71
CA SER A 76 -3.73 -26.79 25.46
C SER A 76 -2.63 -25.79 25.01
N PRO A 77 -1.41 -26.26 24.70
CA PRO A 77 -0.31 -25.42 24.15
C PRO A 77 -0.59 -24.75 22.78
N ASN A 78 -1.79 -24.91 22.24
CA ASN A 78 -2.24 -24.37 20.94
C ASN A 78 -3.01 -23.04 21.03
N HIS A 79 -3.18 -22.45 22.21
CA HIS A 79 -3.99 -21.23 22.39
C HIS A 79 -3.20 -19.92 22.53
N GLN A 80 -1.91 -19.91 22.14
CA GLN A 80 -1.15 -18.67 22.04
C GLN A 80 -1.65 -17.82 20.86
N LEU A 81 -1.81 -16.52 21.07
CA LEU A 81 -2.01 -15.57 19.99
C LEU A 81 -0.71 -15.44 19.19
N LYS A 82 -0.75 -15.76 17.90
CA LYS A 82 0.43 -15.77 17.02
C LYS A 82 0.47 -14.53 16.15
N THR A 83 1.67 -14.09 15.86
CA THR A 83 1.95 -12.94 14.99
C THR A 83 2.51 -13.44 13.68
N TYR A 84 1.86 -13.08 12.59
CA TYR A 84 2.34 -13.41 11.25
C TYR A 84 2.61 -12.15 10.46
N LEU A 85 3.63 -12.21 9.61
CA LEU A 85 3.90 -11.20 8.60
C LEU A 85 3.47 -11.75 7.24
N LEU A 86 2.65 -10.98 6.53
CA LEU A 86 2.38 -11.16 5.13
C LEU A 86 3.28 -10.22 4.32
N LEU A 87 4.42 -10.75 3.88
CA LEU A 87 5.51 -10.04 3.23
C LEU A 87 5.32 -9.97 1.71
N ASP A 88 5.57 -8.80 1.13
CA ASP A 88 5.66 -8.55 -0.30
C ASP A 88 7.10 -8.74 -0.80
N ALA A 89 7.38 -9.88 -1.45
CA ALA A 89 8.72 -10.15 -1.98
C ALA A 89 9.15 -9.17 -3.07
N ALA A 90 8.21 -8.59 -3.83
CA ALA A 90 8.54 -7.61 -4.87
C ALA A 90 9.10 -6.33 -4.25
N GLN A 91 8.50 -5.88 -3.13
CA GLN A 91 8.97 -4.69 -2.41
C GLN A 91 10.31 -4.95 -1.73
N VAL A 92 10.50 -6.13 -1.13
CA VAL A 92 11.82 -6.50 -0.57
C VAL A 92 12.87 -6.59 -1.66
N SER A 93 12.56 -7.20 -2.81
CA SER A 93 13.47 -7.26 -3.96
C SER A 93 13.87 -5.88 -4.46
N ALA A 94 12.93 -4.93 -4.50
CA ALA A 94 13.21 -3.57 -4.94
C ALA A 94 14.19 -2.84 -4.00
N LEU A 95 14.18 -3.17 -2.71
CA LEU A 95 15.10 -2.60 -1.71
C LEU A 95 16.46 -3.30 -1.70
N GLU A 96 16.47 -4.62 -1.77
CA GLU A 96 17.65 -5.46 -1.57
C GLU A 96 18.36 -5.85 -2.88
N GLY A 97 17.73 -5.58 -4.03
CA GLY A 97 18.14 -6.05 -5.36
C GLY A 97 17.82 -7.53 -5.63
N VAL A 98 17.80 -8.38 -4.60
CA VAL A 98 17.46 -9.81 -4.68
C VAL A 98 16.61 -10.22 -3.48
N PHE A 99 15.54 -10.97 -3.73
CA PHE A 99 14.75 -11.58 -2.66
C PHE A 99 15.46 -12.78 -2.03
N SER A 100 15.52 -12.82 -0.70
CA SER A 100 16.01 -13.98 0.04
C SER A 100 15.25 -14.17 1.35
N LEU A 101 14.92 -15.42 1.64
CA LEU A 101 14.28 -15.86 2.90
C LEU A 101 15.20 -16.72 3.75
N ALA A 102 16.51 -16.74 3.48
CA ALA A 102 17.46 -17.57 4.22
C ALA A 102 17.41 -17.32 5.73
N LYS A 103 17.30 -16.05 6.16
CA LYS A 103 17.18 -15.69 7.59
C LYS A 103 15.85 -16.08 8.24
N ALA A 104 14.85 -16.47 7.44
CA ALA A 104 13.51 -16.85 7.89
C ALA A 104 13.23 -18.36 7.77
N GLU A 105 14.23 -19.18 7.42
CA GLU A 105 14.03 -20.60 7.14
C GLU A 105 13.41 -21.37 8.31
N ASP A 106 13.80 -21.02 9.54
CA ASP A 106 13.30 -21.61 10.78
C ASP A 106 11.97 -21.00 11.27
N LEU A 107 11.51 -19.92 10.65
CA LEU A 107 10.34 -19.15 11.09
C LEU A 107 9.02 -19.67 10.50
N GLY A 108 9.03 -20.78 9.75
CA GLY A 108 7.85 -21.29 9.07
C GLY A 108 7.33 -20.31 8.00
N VAL A 109 7.63 -20.61 6.74
CA VAL A 109 7.34 -19.71 5.61
C VAL A 109 6.48 -20.39 4.56
N LEU A 110 5.37 -19.75 4.17
CA LEU A 110 4.47 -20.23 3.12
C LEU A 110 4.25 -19.17 2.04
N CYS A 111 4.59 -19.51 0.80
CA CYS A 111 4.19 -18.74 -0.37
C CYS A 111 2.66 -18.83 -0.57
N LEU A 112 2.04 -17.68 -0.83
CA LEU A 112 0.61 -17.61 -1.10
C LEU A 112 0.25 -17.88 -2.57
N LEU A 113 1.21 -17.89 -3.50
CA LEU A 113 0.99 -18.37 -4.86
C LEU A 113 1.00 -19.91 -4.90
N GLY A 114 0.26 -20.47 -5.86
CA GLY A 114 0.17 -21.91 -6.12
C GLY A 114 0.56 -22.26 -7.55
N GLY A 115 0.85 -23.54 -7.80
CA GLY A 115 1.19 -24.06 -9.13
C GLY A 115 2.46 -23.44 -9.73
N GLU A 116 2.48 -23.28 -11.06
CA GLU A 116 3.62 -22.71 -11.78
C GLU A 116 3.89 -21.25 -11.40
N ALA A 117 2.85 -20.46 -11.09
CA ALA A 117 3.00 -19.08 -10.62
C ALA A 117 3.87 -18.98 -9.35
N ARG A 118 3.87 -19.99 -8.49
CA ARG A 118 4.77 -20.05 -7.33
C ARG A 118 6.25 -20.15 -7.73
N LYS A 119 6.56 -20.86 -8.81
CA LYS A 119 7.94 -21.04 -9.28
C LYS A 119 8.41 -19.79 -10.02
N ASP A 120 7.58 -19.32 -10.95
CA ASP A 120 7.93 -18.25 -11.89
C ASP A 120 7.95 -16.87 -11.22
N LEU A 121 7.11 -16.67 -10.20
CA LEU A 121 6.94 -15.38 -9.52
C LEU A 121 7.40 -15.42 -8.06
N LYS A 122 8.27 -16.38 -7.69
CA LYS A 122 8.72 -16.52 -6.29
C LYS A 122 9.29 -15.21 -5.72
N ASP A 123 10.05 -14.46 -6.51
CA ASP A 123 10.71 -13.22 -6.06
C ASP A 123 9.75 -12.02 -6.02
N TYR A 124 8.51 -12.23 -6.47
CA TYR A 124 7.44 -11.22 -6.50
C TYR A 124 6.19 -11.67 -5.72
N ALA A 125 6.24 -12.86 -5.09
CA ALA A 125 5.10 -13.47 -4.45
C ALA A 125 4.86 -12.90 -3.03
N PRO A 126 3.61 -12.93 -2.55
CA PRO A 126 3.32 -12.76 -1.14
C PRO A 126 3.70 -14.00 -0.33
N TYR A 127 4.38 -13.80 0.80
CA TYR A 127 4.78 -14.84 1.74
C TYR A 127 4.19 -14.60 3.12
N LEU A 128 3.57 -15.63 3.71
CA LEU A 128 3.19 -15.63 5.11
C LEU A 128 4.32 -16.25 5.94
N ILE A 129 4.79 -15.52 6.95
CA ILE A 129 5.90 -15.90 7.82
C ILE A 129 5.41 -15.84 9.27
N ASN A 130 5.70 -16.86 10.09
CA ASN A 130 5.38 -16.81 11.52
C ASN A 130 6.46 -16.01 12.26
N LEU A 131 6.07 -14.86 12.81
CA LEU A 131 6.94 -14.00 13.61
C LEU A 131 6.67 -14.12 15.11
N THR A 132 5.86 -15.07 15.55
CA THR A 132 5.57 -15.27 16.98
C THR A 132 6.86 -15.42 17.77
N LEU A 133 7.00 -14.62 18.84
CA LEU A 133 8.09 -14.69 19.80
C LEU A 133 7.56 -15.25 21.12
N SER A 134 8.39 -16.02 21.83
CA SER A 134 8.09 -16.41 23.20
C SER A 134 8.35 -15.24 24.16
N GLN A 135 7.70 -15.27 25.33
CA GLN A 135 7.96 -14.29 26.38
C GLN A 135 9.44 -14.29 26.79
N GLN A 136 10.06 -15.47 26.88
CA GLN A 136 11.48 -15.62 27.16
C GLN A 136 12.35 -14.90 26.12
N GLN A 137 12.08 -15.06 24.81
CA GLN A 137 12.83 -14.37 23.76
C GLN A 137 12.71 -12.84 23.88
N LEU A 138 11.53 -12.34 24.26
CA LEU A 138 11.28 -10.91 24.44
C LEU A 138 12.01 -10.31 25.66
N GLU A 139 12.16 -11.10 26.73
CA GLU A 139 12.82 -10.73 27.99
C GLU A 139 14.34 -10.84 27.90
N GLU A 140 14.85 -11.92 27.32
CA GLU A 140 16.29 -12.19 27.17
C GLU A 140 16.90 -11.44 25.97
N GLY A 141 16.08 -10.93 25.06
CA GLY A 141 16.54 -10.22 23.86
C GLY A 141 17.09 -11.14 22.75
N ASP A 142 16.88 -12.46 22.86
CA ASP A 142 17.25 -13.46 21.86
C ASP A 142 16.28 -13.44 20.66
N ILE A 143 16.42 -12.41 19.84
CA ILE A 143 15.54 -12.11 18.71
C ILE A 143 16.19 -12.56 17.41
N PRO A 144 15.54 -13.43 16.62
CA PRO A 144 16.05 -13.87 15.33
C PRO A 144 16.37 -12.70 14.39
N SER A 145 17.43 -12.86 13.59
CA SER A 145 17.92 -11.79 12.71
C SER A 145 16.87 -11.29 11.71
N PHE A 146 15.98 -12.16 11.23
CA PHE A 146 14.91 -11.77 10.31
C PHE A 146 13.90 -10.82 10.95
N HIS A 147 13.53 -11.00 12.22
CA HIS A 147 12.68 -10.04 12.93
C HIS A 147 13.32 -8.66 12.95
N ARG A 148 14.61 -8.58 13.25
CA ARG A 148 15.34 -7.30 13.24
C ARG A 148 15.32 -6.64 11.86
N ASP A 149 15.56 -7.41 10.79
CA ASP A 149 15.49 -6.90 9.42
C ASP A 149 14.09 -6.35 9.08
N VAL A 150 13.02 -7.05 9.51
CA VAL A 150 11.64 -6.61 9.29
C VAL A 150 11.39 -5.20 9.83
N PHE A 151 11.83 -4.91 11.05
CA PHE A 151 11.54 -3.62 11.67
C PHE A 151 12.56 -2.52 11.37
N ILE A 152 13.84 -2.87 11.18
CA ILE A 152 14.89 -1.88 10.89
C ILE A 152 14.92 -1.51 9.41
N ARG A 153 14.67 -2.46 8.51
CA ARG A 153 14.92 -2.30 7.07
C ARG A 153 13.63 -2.21 6.26
N TYR A 154 12.60 -2.98 6.63
CA TYR A 154 11.40 -3.15 5.81
C TYR A 154 10.20 -2.33 6.31
N TRP A 155 10.15 -1.99 7.60
CA TRP A 155 9.11 -1.12 8.16
C TRP A 155 9.18 0.28 7.55
N GLY A 156 8.01 0.84 7.22
CA GLY A 156 7.90 2.13 6.50
C GLY A 156 8.26 2.06 5.01
N LYS A 157 8.55 0.87 4.47
CA LYS A 157 8.86 0.65 3.05
C LYS A 157 7.80 -0.16 2.30
N HIS A 158 6.57 -0.18 2.83
CA HIS A 158 5.43 -0.88 2.23
C HIS A 158 5.68 -2.38 1.98
N CYS A 159 6.54 -3.03 2.78
CA CYS A 159 6.99 -4.40 2.54
C CYS A 159 6.01 -5.48 3.01
N GLY A 160 4.92 -5.14 3.69
CA GLY A 160 3.94 -6.12 4.14
C GLY A 160 3.03 -5.62 5.25
N ILE A 161 2.11 -6.48 5.64
CA ILE A 161 1.21 -6.27 6.78
C ILE A 161 1.37 -7.39 7.79
N PHE A 162 1.09 -7.10 9.06
CA PHE A 162 1.05 -8.06 10.14
C PHE A 162 -0.40 -8.47 10.42
N LEU A 163 -0.56 -9.68 10.92
CA LEU A 163 -1.84 -10.20 11.37
C LEU A 163 -1.68 -11.03 12.63
N HIS A 164 -2.69 -10.97 13.49
CA HIS A 164 -2.77 -11.85 14.66
C HIS A 164 -3.79 -12.97 14.43
N SER A 165 -3.47 -14.19 14.86
CA SER A 165 -4.40 -15.31 14.81
C SER A 165 -4.05 -16.36 15.87
N TYR A 166 -5.04 -17.05 16.43
CA TYR A 166 -4.81 -18.26 17.22
C TYR A 166 -4.57 -19.49 16.35
N ALA A 167 -4.96 -19.45 15.07
CA ALA A 167 -4.81 -20.57 14.15
C ALA A 167 -3.35 -20.83 13.77
N ASP A 168 -3.07 -22.00 13.18
CA ASP A 168 -1.75 -22.33 12.66
C ASP A 168 -1.44 -21.65 11.31
N LEU A 169 -0.15 -21.66 10.93
CA LEU A 169 0.36 -21.02 9.71
C LEU A 169 -0.35 -21.50 8.43
N ASN A 170 -0.66 -22.81 8.32
CA ASN A 170 -1.32 -23.35 7.14
C ASN A 170 -2.78 -22.87 7.04
N THR A 171 -3.47 -22.79 8.16
CA THR A 171 -4.84 -22.31 8.23
C THR A 171 -4.94 -20.84 7.84
N VAL A 172 -4.05 -19.99 8.38
CA VAL A 172 -3.96 -18.58 8.00
C VAL A 172 -3.58 -18.43 6.52
N ALA A 173 -2.57 -19.15 6.03
CA ALA A 173 -2.16 -19.08 4.63
C ALA A 173 -3.30 -19.46 3.67
N ARG A 174 -4.06 -20.52 4.00
CA ARG A 174 -5.24 -20.93 3.21
C ARG A 174 -6.31 -19.84 3.18
N HIS A 175 -6.49 -19.11 4.28
CA HIS A 175 -7.42 -18.00 4.35
C HIS A 175 -6.97 -16.83 3.45
N CYS A 176 -5.74 -16.36 3.63
CA CYS A 176 -5.17 -15.26 2.83
C CYS A 176 -5.15 -15.56 1.33
N LYS A 177 -4.89 -16.82 0.94
CA LYS A 177 -4.90 -17.27 -0.47
C LYS A 177 -6.19 -16.97 -1.23
N LYS A 178 -7.33 -16.92 -0.54
CA LYS A 178 -8.64 -16.63 -1.15
C LYS A 178 -8.72 -15.22 -1.74
N PHE A 179 -7.91 -14.29 -1.22
CA PHE A 179 -7.96 -12.89 -1.59
C PHE A 179 -6.86 -12.49 -2.57
N ILE A 180 -5.84 -13.31 -2.79
CA ILE A 180 -4.73 -12.98 -3.70
C ILE A 180 -5.20 -12.78 -5.13
N LYS A 181 -6.18 -13.59 -5.56
CA LYS A 181 -6.72 -13.55 -6.91
C LYS A 181 -8.24 -13.56 -6.84
N LEU A 182 -8.85 -12.48 -7.29
CA LEU A 182 -10.29 -12.28 -7.27
C LEU A 182 -10.82 -12.12 -8.69
N LYS A 183 -12.05 -12.60 -8.94
CA LYS A 183 -12.77 -12.30 -10.16
C LYS A 183 -13.66 -11.09 -9.96
N ASP A 184 -13.82 -10.29 -11.00
CA ASP A 184 -14.89 -9.31 -11.07
C ASP A 184 -16.22 -9.93 -11.52
N GLU A 185 -17.26 -9.10 -11.62
CA GLU A 185 -18.58 -9.47 -12.15
C GLU A 185 -18.57 -9.86 -13.64
N GLN A 186 -17.46 -9.63 -14.36
CA GLN A 186 -17.27 -9.98 -15.77
C GLN A 186 -16.39 -11.24 -15.94
N ASP A 187 -16.15 -11.98 -14.85
CA ASP A 187 -15.25 -13.15 -14.81
C ASP A 187 -13.77 -12.86 -15.12
N GLN A 188 -13.37 -11.59 -15.16
CA GLN A 188 -11.99 -11.17 -15.34
C GLN A 188 -11.21 -11.31 -14.03
N TRP A 189 -10.01 -11.89 -14.13
CA TRP A 189 -9.14 -12.10 -12.98
C TRP A 189 -8.27 -10.89 -12.66
N PHE A 190 -8.21 -10.53 -11.38
CA PHE A 190 -7.33 -9.50 -10.84
C PHE A 190 -6.48 -10.06 -9.70
N PHE A 191 -5.24 -9.58 -9.60
CA PHE A 191 -4.43 -9.77 -8.41
C PHE A 191 -4.73 -8.66 -7.41
N PHE A 192 -5.13 -9.03 -6.20
CA PHE A 192 -5.39 -8.06 -5.16
C PHE A 192 -4.25 -8.05 -4.15
N ARG A 193 -3.42 -7.00 -4.23
CA ARG A 193 -2.26 -6.77 -3.34
C ARG A 193 -2.68 -6.15 -2.01
N PHE A 194 -3.64 -6.78 -1.32
CA PHE A 194 -4.13 -6.32 -0.02
C PHE A 194 -3.05 -6.26 1.08
N TYR A 195 -1.90 -6.90 0.84
CA TYR A 195 -0.75 -6.95 1.72
C TYR A 195 0.24 -5.81 1.52
N ASP A 196 0.00 -4.91 0.55
CA ASP A 196 0.66 -3.61 0.48
C ASP A 196 -0.03 -2.66 1.48
N PRO A 197 0.67 -2.09 2.48
CA PRO A 197 0.09 -1.19 3.47
C PRO A 197 -0.73 -0.03 2.87
N ARG A 198 -0.33 0.48 1.71
CA ARG A 198 -1.03 1.58 1.02
C ARG A 198 -2.38 1.12 0.46
N VAL A 199 -2.47 -0.13 0.03
CA VAL A 199 -3.71 -0.74 -0.44
C VAL A 199 -4.58 -1.14 0.74
N ALA A 200 -3.99 -1.73 1.78
CA ALA A 200 -4.67 -2.11 3.01
C ALA A 200 -5.34 -0.90 3.68
N GLN A 201 -4.59 0.20 3.83
CA GLN A 201 -5.07 1.43 4.45
C GLN A 201 -6.35 1.96 3.81
N ASP A 202 -6.34 2.08 2.48
CA ASP A 202 -7.50 2.58 1.75
C ASP A 202 -8.65 1.56 1.83
N TYR A 203 -8.35 0.28 1.58
CA TYR A 203 -9.36 -0.74 1.37
C TYR A 203 -10.12 -1.08 2.64
N PHE A 204 -9.42 -1.32 3.75
CA PHE A 204 -10.08 -1.69 5.01
C PHE A 204 -10.92 -0.54 5.59
N ARG A 205 -10.53 0.72 5.32
CA ARG A 205 -11.35 1.90 5.66
C ARG A 205 -12.61 1.98 4.80
N TRP A 206 -12.50 1.69 3.50
CA TRP A 206 -13.67 1.71 2.61
C TRP A 206 -14.72 0.67 2.99
N MET A 207 -14.30 -0.51 3.44
CA MET A 207 -15.21 -1.60 3.83
C MET A 207 -15.72 -1.51 5.29
N GLU A 208 -15.46 -0.43 6.02
CA GLU A 208 -15.86 -0.25 7.44
C GLU A 208 -17.36 -0.48 7.68
N ASN A 209 -18.19 -0.15 6.68
CA ASN A 209 -19.65 -0.30 6.72
C ASN A 209 -20.16 -1.54 5.97
N ASP A 210 -19.27 -2.47 5.61
CA ASP A 210 -19.63 -3.69 4.89
C ASP A 210 -19.40 -4.93 5.76
N GLY A 211 -20.40 -5.26 6.58
CA GLY A 211 -20.36 -6.42 7.46
C GLY A 211 -20.08 -7.75 6.76
N VAL A 212 -20.51 -7.92 5.50
CA VAL A 212 -20.26 -9.15 4.74
C VAL A 212 -18.78 -9.25 4.37
N ARG A 213 -18.17 -8.17 3.89
CA ARG A 213 -16.74 -8.13 3.61
C ARG A 213 -15.92 -8.28 4.90
N ILE A 214 -16.32 -7.64 5.99
CA ILE A 214 -15.65 -7.77 7.29
C ILE A 214 -15.67 -9.22 7.76
N ALA A 215 -16.84 -9.89 7.74
CA ALA A 215 -16.99 -11.30 8.09
C ALA A 215 -16.00 -12.18 7.31
N LYS A 216 -15.89 -11.96 6.00
CA LYS A 216 -14.99 -12.71 5.13
C LYS A 216 -13.52 -12.44 5.42
N TRP A 217 -13.12 -11.18 5.51
CA TRP A 217 -11.72 -10.79 5.74
C TRP A 217 -11.20 -11.33 7.06
N PHE A 218 -11.98 -11.18 8.13
CA PHE A 218 -11.62 -11.66 9.45
C PHE A 218 -11.90 -13.16 9.62
N GLY A 219 -12.52 -13.82 8.63
CA GLY A 219 -12.81 -15.25 8.63
C GLY A 219 -13.76 -15.65 9.76
N ILE A 220 -14.75 -14.80 10.04
CA ILE A 220 -15.70 -14.96 11.14
C ILE A 220 -16.57 -16.19 10.88
N LYS A 221 -16.49 -17.15 11.79
CA LYS A 221 -17.33 -18.36 11.79
C LYS A 221 -17.84 -18.60 13.20
N GLN A 222 -19.15 -18.82 13.33
CA GLN A 222 -19.79 -19.09 14.63
C GLN A 222 -19.44 -18.00 15.67
N GLY A 223 -19.44 -16.73 15.25
CA GLY A 223 -19.10 -15.61 16.12
C GLY A 223 -17.65 -15.64 16.62
N LYS A 224 -16.71 -16.23 15.88
CA LYS A 224 -15.28 -16.17 16.22
C LYS A 224 -14.46 -15.77 14.99
N PRO A 225 -13.65 -14.71 15.07
CA PRO A 225 -12.77 -14.35 13.96
C PRO A 225 -11.58 -15.30 13.87
N LEU A 226 -11.16 -15.64 12.65
CA LEU A 226 -9.90 -16.34 12.39
C LEU A 226 -8.72 -15.37 12.56
N ILE A 227 -8.83 -14.19 11.98
CA ILE A 227 -7.85 -13.10 12.09
C ILE A 227 -8.30 -12.19 13.22
N GLN A 228 -7.52 -12.02 14.27
CA GLN A 228 -7.90 -11.19 15.41
C GLN A 228 -7.68 -9.70 15.12
N SER A 229 -6.59 -9.38 14.44
CA SER A 229 -6.28 -8.01 14.02
C SER A 229 -5.36 -7.99 12.81
N LEU A 230 -5.41 -6.88 12.10
CA LEU A 230 -4.48 -6.51 11.03
C LEU A 230 -3.70 -5.28 11.48
N ILE A 231 -2.38 -5.29 11.31
CA ILE A 231 -1.50 -4.19 11.71
C ILE A 231 -0.57 -3.86 10.55
N PHE A 232 -0.46 -2.59 10.19
CA PHE A 232 0.43 -2.19 9.10
C PHE A 232 0.95 -0.78 9.31
N GLU A 233 2.12 -0.51 8.74
CA GLU A 233 2.74 0.81 8.81
C GLU A 233 1.91 1.85 8.06
N ALA A 234 1.98 3.08 8.54
CA ALA A 234 1.45 4.26 7.88
C ALA A 234 2.46 5.41 8.02
N ASP A 235 2.26 6.45 7.21
CA ASP A 235 3.10 7.66 7.23
C ASP A 235 4.60 7.35 7.11
N ALA A 236 4.96 6.45 6.19
CA ALA A 236 6.33 5.99 5.96
C ALA A 236 6.98 5.41 7.23
N GLY A 237 6.21 4.64 8.00
CA GLY A 237 6.65 3.99 9.23
C GLY A 237 6.63 4.86 10.49
N GLN A 238 6.21 6.13 10.40
CA GLN A 238 6.06 7.02 11.57
C GLN A 238 4.82 6.71 12.40
N SER A 239 3.87 5.95 11.86
CA SER A 239 2.70 5.47 12.57
C SER A 239 2.39 4.03 12.17
N PHE A 240 1.47 3.39 12.89
CA PHE A 240 0.84 2.15 12.44
C PHE A 240 -0.67 2.24 12.59
N THR A 241 -1.38 1.52 11.75
CA THR A 241 -2.82 1.30 11.87
C THR A 241 -3.09 -0.11 12.34
N ARG A 242 -3.94 -0.27 13.36
CA ARG A 242 -4.49 -1.54 13.82
C ARG A 242 -5.98 -1.59 13.47
N ILE A 243 -6.41 -2.72 12.92
CA ILE A 243 -7.80 -2.96 12.54
C ILE A 243 -8.30 -4.24 13.20
N GLU A 244 -9.49 -4.17 13.79
CA GLU A 244 -10.16 -5.29 14.44
C GLU A 244 -11.62 -5.34 14.03
N ALA A 245 -12.16 -6.54 13.80
CA ALA A 245 -13.60 -6.72 13.70
C ALA A 245 -14.26 -6.61 15.08
N LYS A 246 -15.38 -5.89 15.14
CA LYS A 246 -16.25 -5.76 16.31
C LYS A 246 -17.62 -6.35 16.01
N ASN A 247 -18.40 -6.63 17.05
CA ASN A 247 -19.78 -7.12 16.94
C ASN A 247 -19.91 -8.36 16.03
N TYR A 248 -18.90 -9.25 16.06
CA TYR A 248 -18.79 -10.37 15.13
C TYR A 248 -19.90 -11.41 15.29
N GLU A 249 -20.66 -11.40 16.39
CA GLU A 249 -21.86 -12.23 16.56
C GLU A 249 -22.98 -11.84 15.59
N GLN A 250 -22.94 -10.61 15.06
CA GLN A 250 -23.91 -10.08 14.11
C GLN A 250 -23.45 -10.27 12.65
N LEU A 251 -22.24 -10.77 12.44
CA LEU A 251 -21.60 -10.89 11.13
C LEU A 251 -21.76 -12.31 10.58
N ASN A 252 -22.49 -12.44 9.45
CA ASN A 252 -22.71 -13.73 8.77
C ASN A 252 -22.06 -13.76 7.39
N ASP A 253 -21.46 -14.91 7.03
CA ASP A 253 -20.76 -15.15 5.76
C ASP A 253 -21.65 -15.95 4.79
N HIS A 254 -22.46 -15.27 3.97
CA HIS A 254 -23.38 -15.92 3.03
C HIS A 254 -23.16 -15.58 1.54
N SER A 255 -22.24 -14.68 1.20
CA SER A 255 -22.03 -14.26 -0.20
C SER A 255 -20.69 -14.77 -0.74
N PRO A 256 -20.54 -15.03 -2.05
CA PRO A 256 -19.24 -15.34 -2.64
C PRO A 256 -18.26 -14.15 -2.54
N ILE A 257 -16.95 -14.44 -2.53
CA ILE A 257 -15.89 -13.42 -2.59
C ILE A 257 -15.67 -13.08 -4.08
N GLY A 258 -15.92 -11.83 -4.45
CA GLY A 258 -15.70 -11.30 -5.81
C GLY A 258 -15.58 -9.78 -5.75
N LEU A 259 -14.92 -9.21 -6.76
CA LEU A 259 -14.79 -7.76 -6.91
C LEU A 259 -16.05 -7.21 -7.56
N THR A 260 -16.82 -6.43 -6.82
CA THR A 260 -17.97 -5.74 -7.42
C THR A 260 -17.51 -4.59 -8.29
N LYS A 261 -18.34 -4.14 -9.25
CA LYS A 261 -18.01 -2.94 -10.04
C LYS A 261 -17.74 -1.71 -9.20
N VAL A 262 -18.51 -1.55 -8.11
CA VAL A 262 -18.34 -0.46 -7.15
C VAL A 262 -16.98 -0.55 -6.47
N GLU A 263 -16.58 -1.75 -6.03
CA GLU A 263 -15.28 -2.00 -5.39
C GLU A 263 -14.13 -1.75 -6.36
N LEU A 264 -14.22 -2.26 -7.58
CA LEU A 264 -13.19 -2.08 -8.61
C LEU A 264 -13.03 -0.60 -8.99
N GLY A 265 -14.14 0.11 -9.21
CA GLY A 265 -14.13 1.55 -9.52
C GLY A 265 -13.54 2.38 -8.38
N TRP A 266 -13.93 2.07 -7.13
CA TRP A 266 -13.33 2.73 -5.97
C TRP A 266 -11.83 2.45 -5.85
N MET A 267 -11.37 1.21 -6.07
CA MET A 267 -9.95 0.86 -6.04
C MET A 267 -9.14 1.60 -7.11
N GLN A 268 -9.69 1.71 -8.33
CA GLN A 268 -9.07 2.49 -9.41
C GLN A 268 -8.94 3.96 -9.03
N GLN A 269 -10.02 4.54 -8.48
CA GLN A 269 -10.02 5.94 -8.04
C GLN A 269 -9.06 6.18 -6.88
N SER A 270 -9.06 5.33 -5.85
CA SER A 270 -8.11 5.41 -4.72
C SER A 270 -6.66 5.34 -5.22
N ARG A 271 -6.35 4.39 -6.11
CA ARG A 271 -5.02 4.29 -6.73
C ARG A 271 -4.66 5.58 -7.48
N TRP A 272 -5.58 6.10 -8.29
CA TRP A 272 -5.34 7.32 -9.06
C TRP A 272 -5.05 8.53 -8.17
N GLN A 273 -5.79 8.70 -7.08
CA GLN A 273 -5.54 9.77 -6.11
C GLN A 273 -4.17 9.62 -5.42
N ARG A 274 -3.74 8.39 -5.13
CA ARG A 274 -2.38 8.11 -4.63
C ARG A 274 -1.31 8.45 -5.66
N THR A 275 -1.49 8.08 -6.92
CA THR A 275 -0.57 8.44 -8.01
C THR A 275 -0.42 9.96 -8.14
N LYS A 276 -1.53 10.71 -8.18
CA LYS A 276 -1.49 12.19 -8.21
C LYS A 276 -0.76 12.79 -7.00
N LYS A 277 -1.00 12.24 -5.80
CA LYS A 277 -0.31 12.69 -4.58
C LYS A 277 1.20 12.43 -4.67
N ALA A 278 1.60 11.26 -5.16
CA ALA A 278 3.02 10.91 -5.33
C ALA A 278 3.71 11.81 -6.35
N ILE A 279 3.10 12.02 -7.53
CA ILE A 279 3.59 12.95 -8.56
C ILE A 279 3.76 14.35 -7.98
N TYR A 280 2.73 14.87 -7.28
CA TYR A 280 2.82 16.18 -6.63
C TYR A 280 4.00 16.28 -5.65
N GLN A 281 4.19 15.28 -4.78
CA GLN A 281 5.27 15.28 -3.81
C GLN A 281 6.65 15.25 -4.48
N SER A 282 6.82 14.41 -5.52
CA SER A 282 8.06 14.34 -6.29
C SER A 282 8.36 15.65 -7.03
N LEU A 283 7.37 16.24 -7.71
CA LEU A 283 7.54 17.52 -8.39
C LEU A 283 7.84 18.65 -7.42
N GLN A 284 7.13 18.74 -6.30
CA GLN A 284 7.36 19.76 -5.29
C GLN A 284 8.77 19.68 -4.70
N GLN A 285 9.34 18.48 -4.57
CA GLN A 285 10.73 18.29 -4.15
C GLN A 285 11.69 18.70 -5.27
N GLU A 286 11.58 18.10 -6.45
CA GLU A 286 12.53 18.31 -7.57
C GLU A 286 12.57 19.77 -8.04
N LEU A 287 11.41 20.44 -8.13
CA LEU A 287 11.33 21.83 -8.59
C LEU A 287 11.70 22.85 -7.52
N SER A 288 11.76 22.46 -6.24
CA SER A 288 12.22 23.34 -5.16
C SER A 288 13.75 23.50 -5.13
N GLU A 289 14.47 22.68 -5.87
CA GLU A 289 15.92 22.69 -5.98
C GLU A 289 16.40 23.53 -7.19
N GLU A 290 17.69 23.87 -7.22
CA GLU A 290 18.31 24.45 -8.41
C GLU A 290 18.19 23.50 -9.61
N PRO A 291 17.95 23.99 -10.85
CA PRO A 291 18.04 25.38 -11.31
C PRO A 291 16.70 26.14 -11.37
N PHE A 292 15.65 25.64 -10.72
CA PHE A 292 14.29 26.18 -10.87
C PHE A 292 13.80 26.92 -9.63
N LEU A 293 14.18 26.49 -8.42
CA LEU A 293 13.85 27.15 -7.13
C LEU A 293 12.37 27.53 -6.99
N GLN A 294 11.46 26.69 -7.51
CA GLN A 294 10.03 26.93 -7.45
C GLN A 294 9.50 26.60 -6.05
N SER A 295 9.28 27.64 -5.25
CA SER A 295 8.96 27.49 -3.82
C SER A 295 7.51 27.09 -3.51
N LYS A 296 6.58 27.13 -4.49
CA LYS A 296 5.18 26.79 -4.24
C LYS A 296 4.47 26.24 -5.48
N LEU A 297 4.34 24.92 -5.55
CA LEU A 297 3.52 24.24 -6.55
C LEU A 297 2.14 23.96 -5.92
N GLU A 298 1.06 24.28 -6.63
CA GLU A 298 -0.28 23.99 -6.12
C GLU A 298 -0.71 22.56 -6.46
N ARG A 299 -1.17 21.82 -5.45
CA ARG A 299 -1.62 20.44 -5.62
C ARG A 299 -2.77 20.30 -6.62
N GLN A 300 -3.66 21.29 -6.69
CA GLN A 300 -4.78 21.28 -7.62
C GLN A 300 -4.33 21.42 -9.08
N LEU A 301 -3.32 22.25 -9.36
CA LEU A 301 -2.75 22.42 -10.70
C LEU A 301 -2.10 21.12 -11.17
N VAL A 302 -1.23 20.51 -10.34
CA VAL A 302 -0.61 19.22 -10.67
C VAL A 302 -1.67 18.15 -10.92
N GLY A 303 -2.71 18.11 -10.09
CA GLY A 303 -3.85 17.22 -10.31
C GLY A 303 -4.52 17.45 -11.66
N GLY A 304 -4.74 18.70 -12.05
CA GLY A 304 -5.30 19.08 -13.35
C GLY A 304 -4.44 18.60 -14.52
N TRP A 305 -3.12 18.79 -14.46
CA TRP A 305 -2.20 18.31 -15.51
C TRP A 305 -2.15 16.79 -15.60
N CYS A 306 -2.29 16.07 -14.48
CA CYS A 306 -2.40 14.62 -14.50
C CYS A 306 -3.68 14.15 -15.23
N GLU A 307 -4.82 14.82 -15.01
CA GLU A 307 -6.07 14.53 -15.74
C GLU A 307 -5.97 14.93 -17.22
N GLU A 308 -5.22 15.98 -17.53
CA GLU A 308 -4.96 16.43 -18.91
C GLU A 308 -4.08 15.44 -19.67
N ALA A 309 -3.01 14.94 -19.04
CA ALA A 309 -2.17 13.89 -19.59
C ALA A 309 -3.00 12.67 -20.02
N LEU A 310 -3.93 12.21 -19.19
CA LEU A 310 -4.85 11.11 -19.53
C LEU A 310 -5.73 11.44 -20.74
N ARG A 311 -6.21 12.68 -20.85
CA ARG A 311 -7.00 13.15 -22.02
C ARG A 311 -6.18 13.18 -23.32
N HIS A 312 -4.86 13.31 -23.23
CA HIS A 312 -3.93 13.21 -24.35
C HIS A 312 -3.30 11.81 -24.51
N ASP A 313 -3.93 10.77 -23.96
CA ASP A 313 -3.52 9.36 -24.04
C ASP A 313 -2.15 9.03 -23.38
N TYR A 314 -1.70 9.84 -22.43
CA TYR A 314 -0.58 9.47 -21.56
C TYR A 314 -1.08 8.53 -20.46
N THR A 315 -0.71 7.25 -20.51
CA THR A 315 -1.33 6.21 -19.67
C THR A 315 -0.37 5.59 -18.66
N THR A 316 0.94 5.68 -18.90
CA THR A 316 1.96 5.20 -17.96
C THR A 316 2.26 6.24 -16.88
N GLU A 317 2.48 5.78 -15.64
CA GLU A 317 2.77 6.69 -14.51
C GLU A 317 3.98 7.59 -14.78
N ARG A 318 5.00 7.08 -15.50
CA ARG A 318 6.17 7.87 -15.89
C ARG A 318 5.81 8.96 -16.91
N ALA A 319 5.04 8.64 -17.95
CA ALA A 319 4.68 9.63 -18.96
C ALA A 319 3.75 10.72 -18.38
N ILE A 320 2.85 10.37 -17.47
CA ILE A 320 2.01 11.32 -16.73
C ILE A 320 2.88 12.24 -15.84
N TYR A 321 3.88 11.69 -15.16
CA TYR A 321 4.85 12.48 -14.40
C TYR A 321 5.58 13.48 -15.29
N ASP A 322 6.16 13.01 -16.39
CA ASP A 322 6.95 13.84 -17.32
C ASP A 322 6.08 14.93 -17.99
N TYR A 323 4.81 14.63 -18.28
CA TYR A 323 3.82 15.61 -18.73
C TYR A 323 3.58 16.69 -17.67
N ALA A 324 3.25 16.28 -16.44
CA ALA A 324 3.00 17.20 -15.33
C ALA A 324 4.23 18.04 -14.97
N TYR A 325 5.43 17.47 -15.06
CA TYR A 325 6.70 18.18 -14.90
C TYR A 325 6.85 19.30 -15.94
N SER A 326 6.61 18.96 -17.22
CA SER A 326 6.70 19.92 -18.32
C SER A 326 5.69 21.05 -18.15
N HIS A 327 4.45 20.74 -17.78
CA HIS A 327 3.44 21.75 -17.50
C HIS A 327 3.74 22.61 -16.27
N ALA A 328 4.36 22.04 -15.23
CA ALA A 328 4.80 22.80 -14.05
C ALA A 328 5.84 23.85 -14.41
N LEU A 329 6.83 23.47 -15.23
CA LEU A 329 7.85 24.38 -15.73
C LEU A 329 7.25 25.43 -16.69
N ALA A 330 6.42 25.01 -17.65
CA ALA A 330 5.76 25.95 -18.57
C ALA A 330 4.92 26.98 -17.81
N HIS A 331 4.16 26.55 -16.80
CA HIS A 331 3.42 27.45 -15.92
C HIS A 331 4.34 28.43 -15.16
N HIS A 332 5.52 27.99 -14.72
CA HIS A 332 6.50 28.86 -14.05
C HIS A 332 7.10 29.92 -14.99
N PHE A 333 7.35 29.56 -16.25
CA PHE A 333 7.90 30.46 -17.27
C PHE A 333 6.83 31.17 -18.12
N GLU A 334 5.55 31.05 -17.75
CA GLU A 334 4.41 31.63 -18.48
C GLU A 334 4.37 31.23 -19.97
N LEU A 335 4.75 29.99 -20.27
CA LEU A 335 4.73 29.40 -21.61
C LEU A 335 3.41 28.65 -21.86
N ASP A 336 2.83 28.83 -23.06
CA ASP A 336 1.66 28.07 -23.52
C ASP A 336 2.10 26.80 -24.25
N LEU A 337 1.53 25.66 -23.86
CA LEU A 337 1.81 24.34 -24.43
C LEU A 337 0.67 23.80 -25.32
N ALA A 338 -0.43 24.54 -25.51
CA ALA A 338 -1.61 24.03 -26.21
C ALA A 338 -1.30 23.48 -27.61
N GLU A 339 -0.58 24.23 -28.45
CA GLU A 339 -0.21 23.79 -29.80
C GLU A 339 0.75 22.58 -29.79
N VAL A 340 1.67 22.53 -28.82
CA VAL A 340 2.61 21.42 -28.66
C VAL A 340 1.86 20.14 -28.27
N ASN A 341 0.89 20.26 -27.36
CA ASN A 341 0.07 19.14 -26.91
C ASN A 341 -0.80 18.58 -28.04
N ASP A 342 -1.43 19.44 -28.84
CA ASP A 342 -2.20 19.01 -30.02
C ASP A 342 -1.31 18.30 -31.05
N TYR A 343 -0.12 18.85 -31.31
CA TYR A 343 0.87 18.23 -32.20
C TYR A 343 1.29 16.84 -31.71
N LEU A 344 1.64 16.68 -30.43
CA LEU A 344 2.07 15.41 -29.85
C LEU A 344 0.93 14.39 -29.74
N ALA A 345 -0.29 14.84 -29.45
CA ALA A 345 -1.47 13.99 -29.40
C ALA A 345 -1.74 13.31 -30.75
N ALA A 346 -1.50 14.02 -31.87
CA ALA A 346 -1.69 13.50 -33.22
C ALA A 346 -0.64 12.45 -33.67
N LYS A 347 0.48 12.29 -32.95
CA LYS A 347 1.53 11.33 -33.30
C LYS A 347 1.16 9.90 -32.89
N ASP A 348 1.56 8.91 -33.69
CA ASP A 348 1.45 7.47 -33.38
C ASP A 348 2.72 6.96 -32.66
N ASP A 349 3.20 7.75 -31.69
CA ASP A 349 4.35 7.42 -30.84
C ASP A 349 3.87 6.91 -29.48
N SER A 350 4.75 6.24 -28.73
CA SER A 350 4.43 5.85 -27.34
C SER A 350 4.27 7.09 -26.45
N ASP A 351 3.47 6.99 -25.38
CA ASP A 351 3.27 8.08 -24.43
C ASP A 351 4.59 8.56 -23.78
N VAL A 352 5.50 7.63 -23.50
CA VAL A 352 6.85 7.95 -23.00
C VAL A 352 7.68 8.73 -24.02
N GLU A 353 7.59 8.41 -25.31
CA GLU A 353 8.29 9.16 -26.37
C GLU A 353 7.71 10.56 -26.53
N LYS A 354 6.38 10.68 -26.56
CA LYS A 354 5.68 11.97 -26.57
C LYS A 354 6.08 12.84 -25.38
N ALA A 355 6.19 12.26 -24.18
CA ALA A 355 6.59 12.99 -22.98
C ALA A 355 8.03 13.52 -23.04
N LYS A 356 8.95 12.72 -23.58
CA LYS A 356 10.35 13.14 -23.80
C LYS A 356 10.44 14.29 -24.82
N GLU A 357 9.68 14.21 -25.91
CA GLU A 357 9.65 15.25 -26.93
C GLU A 357 9.07 16.55 -26.38
N LEU A 358 7.98 16.48 -25.61
CA LEU A 358 7.40 17.62 -24.88
C LEU A 358 8.46 18.31 -24.01
N GLN A 359 9.16 17.54 -23.19
CA GLN A 359 10.20 18.04 -22.30
C GLN A 359 11.34 18.71 -23.09
N GLN A 360 11.76 18.11 -24.21
CA GLN A 360 12.83 18.65 -25.04
C GLN A 360 12.43 19.98 -25.71
N ILE A 361 11.20 20.07 -26.23
CA ILE A 361 10.64 21.31 -26.82
C ILE A 361 10.61 22.41 -25.76
N LEU A 362 10.12 22.09 -24.57
CA LEU A 362 10.01 23.04 -23.46
C LEU A 362 11.38 23.54 -23.00
N LEU A 363 12.35 22.65 -22.77
CA LEU A 363 13.69 23.03 -22.33
C LEU A 363 14.38 23.94 -23.36
N ASN A 364 14.17 23.71 -24.65
CA ASN A 364 14.67 24.60 -25.69
C ASN A 364 14.02 25.99 -25.60
N ALA A 365 12.71 26.06 -25.40
CA ALA A 365 11.99 27.34 -25.24
C ALA A 365 12.47 28.11 -23.99
N ILE A 366 12.65 27.43 -22.85
CA ILE A 366 13.16 28.03 -21.62
C ILE A 366 14.59 28.55 -21.81
N ASN A 367 15.45 27.81 -22.50
CA ASN A 367 16.82 28.25 -22.78
C ASN A 367 16.82 29.50 -23.67
N THR A 368 15.98 29.55 -24.71
CA THR A 368 15.82 30.76 -25.53
C THR A 368 15.32 31.94 -24.70
N TYR A 369 14.33 31.71 -23.83
CA TYR A 369 13.81 32.74 -22.92
C TYR A 369 14.91 33.30 -21.98
N ARG A 370 15.70 32.42 -21.34
CA ARG A 370 16.78 32.80 -20.44
C ARG A 370 17.91 33.57 -21.14
N MET A 371 18.27 33.17 -22.36
CA MET A 371 19.29 33.86 -23.14
C MET A 371 18.86 35.31 -23.46
N ASN A 372 17.61 35.51 -23.86
CA ASN A 372 17.10 36.85 -24.17
C ASN A 372 17.08 37.78 -22.94
N GLN A 373 16.85 37.23 -21.74
CA GLN A 373 16.86 37.99 -20.47
C GLN A 373 18.27 38.35 -19.97
N GLN A 374 19.33 37.74 -20.50
CA GLN A 374 20.72 38.06 -20.16
C GLN A 374 21.35 39.10 -21.11
N GLU A 375 20.70 39.38 -22.25
CA GLU A 375 21.15 40.35 -23.25
C GLU A 375 20.53 41.75 -23.06
N GLU A 376 19.49 41.87 -22.21
CA GLU A 376 18.91 43.14 -21.70
C GLU A 376 19.57 43.59 -20.39
#